data_AF-A0A9X1RRT4-F1
#
_entry.id   AF-A0A9X1RRT4-F1
#
_cell.length_a   1.000
_cell.length_b   1.000
_cell.length_c   1.000
_cell.angle_alpha   90.00
_cell.angle_beta   90.00
_cell.angle_gamma   90.00
#
_symmetry.space_group_name_H-M   'P 1'
#
loop_
_entity.id
_entity.type
_entity.pdbx_description
1 polymer ?
#
loop_
_entity_poly.entity_id
_entity_poly.type
_entity_poly.pdbx_seq_one_letter_code
_entity_poly.pdbx_strand_id
1 'polypeptide(L)'
;MKFCPACGANSLAAGLHEAAAHLSGTPYYAFACAAAFALVLAALGLSLRHEEESAPKVVAVQVPMELHVFAVPAGKPDDIEQPLLAAILHDRPLAEQFHAAHAPGAEHDAALQGAPGDTPTPGISARNRAADSLRHARWNLDKHNLSQAHKHIAAALAAQPGNRKAQRIRAELVSREHERGYLLAYARLCAREGQWTCARDNAAYALRVDASSRTARKLLSRAIAAQLADAGKNDNPPSSVAYSTH
;
A
#
# COMPACT_ATOMS: atom_id res chain seq x y z
N MET A 1 -49.22 5.81 -7.84
CA MET A 1 -48.30 5.91 -6.69
C MET A 1 -48.50 7.28 -6.07
N LYS A 2 -49.07 7.33 -4.84
CA LYS A 2 -49.43 8.56 -4.13
C LYS A 2 -48.26 8.98 -3.23
N PHE A 3 -47.81 10.22 -3.36
CA PHE A 3 -46.85 10.87 -2.47
C PHE A 3 -47.55 11.26 -1.16
N CYS A 4 -46.90 11.02 -0.01
CA CYS A 4 -47.22 11.67 1.27
C CYS A 4 -46.09 12.65 1.61
N PRO A 5 -46.34 13.97 1.61
CA PRO A 5 -45.40 14.98 2.10
C PRO A 5 -45.96 15.61 3.38
N ALA A 6 -45.74 15.02 4.56
CA ALA A 6 -45.90 15.68 5.86
C ALA A 6 -45.54 14.74 7.03
N CYS A 7 -44.26 14.70 7.39
CA CYS A 7 -43.77 14.46 8.76
C CYS A 7 -42.43 15.20 8.78
N GLY A 8 -42.28 16.37 9.36
CA GLY A 8 -42.76 16.78 10.67
C GLY A 8 -41.53 17.22 11.43
N ALA A 9 -41.11 18.46 11.19
CA ALA A 9 -40.14 19.16 12.01
C ALA A 9 -40.70 19.30 13.42
N ASN A 10 -39.94 18.88 14.43
CA ASN A 10 -39.97 19.39 15.81
C ASN A 10 -39.00 18.58 16.69
N SER A 11 -37.84 19.15 17.02
CA SER A 11 -37.19 19.04 18.34
C SER A 11 -35.92 19.88 18.32
N LEU A 12 -36.10 21.19 18.49
CA LEU A 12 -35.08 22.10 19.00
C LEU A 12 -35.38 22.31 20.49
N ALA A 13 -34.32 22.37 21.29
CA ALA A 13 -34.25 22.79 22.69
C ALA A 13 -34.61 21.77 23.77
N ALA A 14 -33.60 21.02 24.22
CA ALA A 14 -33.40 20.71 25.63
C ALA A 14 -31.91 20.40 25.87
N GLY A 15 -31.28 21.07 26.86
CA GLY A 15 -30.02 20.60 27.45
C GLY A 15 -28.77 21.44 27.24
N LEU A 16 -28.87 22.78 27.27
CA LEU A 16 -27.75 23.61 27.74
C LEU A 16 -27.84 23.64 29.27
N HIS A 17 -26.95 22.92 29.95
CA HIS A 17 -26.50 23.06 31.35
C HIS A 17 -26.08 21.68 31.88
N GLU A 18 -24.82 21.29 31.71
CA GLU A 18 -24.07 20.77 32.86
C GLU A 18 -22.58 21.02 32.69
N ALA A 19 -22.04 21.72 33.68
CA ALA A 19 -20.67 22.19 33.76
C ALA A 19 -19.76 21.07 34.25
N ALA A 20 -18.53 21.09 33.71
CA ALA A 20 -17.30 20.95 34.48
C ALA A 20 -17.23 19.83 35.54
N ALA A 21 -16.79 18.66 35.11
CA ALA A 21 -15.91 17.82 35.93
C ALA A 21 -15.12 16.90 35.00
N HIS A 22 -13.80 17.12 34.93
CA HIS A 22 -12.72 16.21 34.53
C HIS A 22 -11.56 16.97 33.85
N LEU A 23 -11.09 18.04 34.51
CA LEU A 23 -9.70 18.50 34.37
C LEU A 23 -9.09 18.64 35.76
N SER A 24 -8.74 17.51 36.36
CA SER A 24 -7.67 17.45 37.35
C SER A 24 -6.95 16.13 37.15
N GLY A 25 -5.76 16.21 36.55
CA GLY A 25 -5.07 15.05 36.03
C GLY A 25 -3.72 15.38 35.41
N THR A 26 -2.79 15.84 36.26
CA THR A 26 -1.33 15.74 36.12
C THR A 26 -0.60 16.72 35.16
N PRO A 27 0.20 17.68 35.69
CA PRO A 27 1.10 18.51 34.87
C PRO A 27 2.33 17.75 34.32
N TYR A 28 2.43 16.44 34.56
CA TYR A 28 3.56 15.62 34.13
C TYR A 28 3.65 15.42 32.60
N TYR A 29 2.52 15.44 31.89
CA TYR A 29 2.51 15.22 30.44
C TYR A 29 3.01 16.43 29.63
N ALA A 30 2.88 17.65 30.16
CA ALA A 30 3.37 18.85 29.47
C ALA A 30 4.91 18.93 29.46
N PHE A 31 5.56 18.52 30.56
CA PHE A 31 7.03 18.51 30.64
C PHE A 31 7.66 17.32 29.90
N ALA A 32 6.99 16.16 29.86
CA ALA A 32 7.49 15.00 29.12
C ALA A 32 7.56 15.25 27.60
N CYS A 33 6.57 15.96 27.04
CA CYS A 33 6.59 16.33 25.62
C CYS A 33 7.76 17.28 25.28
N ALA A 34 8.03 18.28 26.14
CA ALA A 34 9.11 19.24 25.90
C ALA A 34 10.50 18.58 25.89
N ALA A 35 10.75 17.63 26.79
CA ALA A 35 12.02 16.88 26.83
C ALA A 35 12.21 15.99 25.59
N ALA A 36 11.15 15.35 25.09
CA ALA A 36 11.20 14.55 23.87
C ALA A 36 11.51 15.41 22.63
N PHE A 37 10.88 16.58 22.51
CA PHE A 37 11.17 17.51 21.41
C PHE A 37 12.60 18.08 21.47
N ALA A 38 13.11 18.37 22.67
CA ALA A 38 14.49 18.84 22.85
C ALA A 38 15.52 17.78 22.42
N LEU A 39 15.30 16.50 22.72
CA LEU A 39 16.18 15.41 22.29
C LEU A 39 16.15 15.20 20.77
N VAL A 40 14.97 15.28 20.15
CA VAL A 40 14.83 15.17 18.68
C VAL A 40 15.53 16.35 17.98
N LEU A 41 15.38 17.58 18.49
CA LEU A 41 16.04 18.76 17.93
C LEU A 41 17.55 18.74 18.15
N ALA A 42 18.04 18.25 19.29
CA ALA A 42 19.47 18.07 19.53
C ALA A 42 20.07 17.02 18.59
N ALA A 43 19.38 15.90 18.37
CA ALA A 43 19.81 14.87 17.41
C ALA A 43 19.81 15.41 15.97
N LEU A 44 18.79 16.18 15.57
CA LEU A 44 18.76 16.84 14.26
C LEU A 44 19.88 17.88 14.11
N GLY A 45 20.16 18.66 15.15
CA GLY A 45 21.23 19.68 15.15
C GLY A 45 22.64 19.07 15.05
N LEU A 46 22.88 17.95 15.71
CA LEU A 46 24.14 17.19 15.58
C LEU A 46 24.31 16.58 14.19
N SER A 47 23.21 16.12 13.56
CA SER A 47 23.26 15.54 12.22
C SER A 47 23.52 16.58 11.12
N LEU A 48 23.06 17.82 11.29
CA LEU A 48 23.31 18.91 10.34
C LEU A 48 24.71 19.53 10.48
N ARG A 49 25.36 19.39 11.65
CA ARG A 49 26.76 19.84 11.82
C ARG A 49 27.80 18.88 11.26
N HIS A 50 27.44 17.63 10.98
CA HIS A 50 28.41 16.65 10.47
C HIS A 50 28.70 16.80 8.97
N GLU A 51 27.91 17.58 8.24
CA GLU A 51 28.07 17.83 6.80
C GLU A 51 29.11 18.92 6.46
N GLU A 52 29.66 19.66 7.43
CA GLU A 52 30.64 20.73 7.15
C GLU A 52 32.10 20.26 7.07
N GLU A 53 32.41 18.99 7.41
CA GLU A 53 33.78 18.47 7.36
C GLU A 53 33.89 17.19 6.53
N SER A 54 33.43 17.26 5.28
CA SER A 54 33.77 16.28 4.25
C SER A 54 33.77 16.96 2.90
N ALA A 55 34.82 17.73 2.63
CA ALA A 55 35.13 18.16 1.27
C ALA A 55 35.45 16.91 0.43
N PRO A 56 34.63 16.52 -0.57
CA PRO A 56 35.01 15.48 -1.49
C PRO A 56 35.99 16.09 -2.49
N LYS A 57 37.18 15.50 -2.60
CA LYS A 57 38.07 15.73 -3.74
C LYS A 57 37.29 15.38 -5.00
N VAL A 58 36.89 16.41 -5.75
CA VAL A 58 36.37 16.28 -7.11
C VAL A 58 37.50 15.73 -7.98
N VAL A 59 37.51 14.40 -8.15
CA VAL A 59 38.21 13.80 -9.29
C VAL A 59 37.32 14.05 -10.50
N ALA A 60 37.71 15.03 -11.30
CA ALA A 60 37.11 15.28 -12.60
C ALA A 60 37.36 14.06 -13.51
N VAL A 61 36.41 13.14 -13.56
CA VAL A 61 36.30 12.21 -14.69
C VAL A 61 35.56 12.97 -15.78
N GLN A 62 36.29 13.42 -16.78
CA GLN A 62 35.71 13.90 -18.04
C GLN A 62 34.98 12.72 -18.68
N VAL A 63 33.66 12.84 -18.85
CA VAL A 63 32.88 11.96 -19.71
C VAL A 63 32.43 12.78 -20.92
N PRO A 64 32.73 12.35 -22.15
CA PRO A 64 32.38 13.09 -23.35
C PRO A 64 30.86 13.10 -23.55
N MET A 65 30.32 14.29 -23.75
CA MET A 65 28.93 14.51 -24.14
C MET A 65 28.82 14.28 -25.66
N GLU A 66 28.58 13.03 -26.07
CA GLU A 66 28.03 12.77 -27.41
C GLU A 66 26.52 12.55 -27.30
N LEU A 67 25.79 13.58 -27.74
CA LEU A 67 24.36 13.54 -27.98
C LEU A 67 24.08 12.68 -29.21
N HIS A 68 23.94 11.37 -29.04
CA HIS A 68 23.38 10.50 -30.07
C HIS A 68 21.87 10.74 -30.15
N VAL A 69 21.47 11.64 -31.04
CA VAL A 69 20.10 11.77 -31.52
C VAL A 69 19.77 10.50 -32.31
N PHE A 70 19.08 9.55 -31.68
CA PHE A 70 18.49 8.43 -32.41
C PHE A 70 17.23 8.92 -33.13
N ALA A 71 17.37 9.15 -34.44
CA ALA A 71 16.24 9.24 -35.35
C ALA A 71 15.51 7.88 -35.40
N VAL A 72 14.23 7.88 -35.04
CA VAL A 72 13.35 6.70 -35.15
C VAL A 72 12.86 6.61 -36.60
N PRO A 73 13.16 5.55 -37.36
CA PRO A 73 12.52 5.35 -38.66
C PRO A 73 11.06 4.92 -38.46
N ALA A 74 10.16 5.51 -39.24
CA ALA A 74 8.74 5.15 -39.29
C ALA A 74 8.58 3.72 -39.85
N GLY A 75 8.40 2.74 -38.96
CA GLY A 75 8.00 1.37 -39.26
C GLY A 75 6.56 1.11 -38.82
N LYS A 76 5.84 0.29 -39.59
CA LYS A 76 4.40 -0.03 -39.47
C LYS A 76 3.98 -0.60 -38.10
N PRO A 77 2.70 -0.46 -37.71
CA PRO A 77 2.20 -0.91 -36.43
C PRO A 77 1.90 -2.40 -36.49
N ASP A 78 2.68 -3.21 -35.79
CA ASP A 78 2.25 -4.41 -35.07
C ASP A 78 3.43 -4.85 -34.19
N ASP A 79 3.13 -5.23 -32.94
CA ASP A 79 4.03 -5.70 -31.88
C ASP A 79 4.95 -4.69 -31.17
N ILE A 80 4.48 -4.07 -30.08
CA ILE A 80 5.34 -3.69 -28.93
C ILE A 80 4.59 -3.87 -27.60
N GLU A 81 4.82 -5.01 -26.94
CA GLU A 81 4.76 -5.13 -25.49
C GLU A 81 6.16 -4.79 -24.94
N GLN A 82 6.24 -3.78 -24.08
CA GLN A 82 7.29 -3.47 -23.09
C GLN A 82 8.77 -3.63 -23.49
N PRO A 83 9.51 -2.50 -23.53
CA PRO A 83 10.62 -2.38 -22.60
C PRO A 83 10.82 -0.94 -22.12
N LEU A 84 10.31 -0.58 -20.94
CA LEU A 84 10.66 0.71 -20.31
C LEU A 84 10.69 0.67 -18.77
N LEU A 85 10.90 -0.50 -18.18
CA LEU A 85 10.99 -0.68 -16.73
C LEU A 85 12.37 -1.12 -16.23
N ALA A 86 13.41 -0.97 -17.06
CA ALA A 86 14.79 -1.31 -16.69
C ALA A 86 15.66 -0.09 -16.30
N ALA A 87 15.17 1.15 -16.42
CA ALA A 87 16.02 2.34 -16.31
C ALA A 87 15.86 3.17 -15.01
N ILE A 88 15.07 2.73 -14.02
CA ILE A 88 14.89 3.48 -12.76
C ILE A 88 15.21 2.58 -11.57
N LEU A 89 16.46 2.12 -11.50
CA LEU A 89 17.03 1.52 -10.29
C LEU A 89 18.37 2.18 -10.02
N HIS A 90 18.38 3.34 -9.37
CA HIS A 90 19.50 3.75 -8.52
C HIS A 90 19.05 4.64 -7.35
N ASP A 91 19.59 4.25 -6.18
CA ASP A 91 19.71 4.92 -4.88
C ASP A 91 18.48 5.25 -4.03
N ARG A 92 18.21 4.36 -3.06
CA ARG A 92 18.21 4.74 -1.62
C ARG A 92 18.26 3.50 -0.71
N PRO A 93 19.21 3.39 0.22
CA PRO A 93 19.10 2.46 1.32
C PRO A 93 18.26 3.12 2.43
N LEU A 94 17.38 2.37 3.09
CA LEU A 94 17.06 2.58 4.50
C LEU A 94 16.37 1.34 5.05
N ALA A 95 17.15 0.67 5.89
CA ALA A 95 16.71 -0.37 6.79
C ALA A 95 15.78 0.19 7.87
N GLU A 96 15.12 -0.74 8.54
CA GLU A 96 14.47 -0.61 9.85
C GLU A 96 13.24 0.28 9.97
N GLN A 97 12.07 -0.39 10.07
CA GLN A 97 11.13 -0.19 11.17
C GLN A 97 10.06 -1.30 11.15
N PHE A 98 10.39 -2.43 11.79
CA PHE A 98 9.37 -3.32 12.33
C PHE A 98 9.24 -2.99 13.82
N HIS A 99 8.09 -2.45 14.23
CA HIS A 99 7.71 -2.44 15.64
C HIS A 99 6.71 -3.56 15.86
N ALA A 100 7.14 -4.51 16.68
CA ALA A 100 6.35 -5.61 17.18
C ALA A 100 5.22 -5.05 18.06
N ALA A 101 4.00 -5.51 17.83
CA ALA A 101 2.89 -5.35 18.76
C ALA A 101 2.57 -6.70 19.40
N HIS A 102 2.52 -6.68 20.73
CA HIS A 102 2.27 -7.80 21.64
C HIS A 102 0.96 -8.55 21.37
N ALA A 103 1.03 -9.87 21.52
CA ALA A 103 -0.12 -10.75 21.70
C ALA A 103 -0.46 -10.84 23.21
N PRO A 104 -1.75 -10.84 23.60
CA PRO A 104 -2.14 -11.34 24.90
C PRO A 104 -2.31 -12.87 24.84
N GLY A 105 -1.89 -13.51 25.93
CA GLY A 105 -1.97 -14.94 26.13
C GLY A 105 -3.40 -15.48 26.23
N ALA A 106 -3.53 -16.75 25.89
CA ALA A 106 -4.59 -17.61 26.35
C ALA A 106 -4.01 -19.02 26.46
N GLU A 107 -3.51 -19.33 27.65
CA GLU A 107 -3.41 -20.70 28.16
C GLU A 107 -4.82 -21.28 28.20
N HIS A 108 -5.03 -22.45 27.60
CA HIS A 108 -6.16 -23.33 27.92
C HIS A 108 -5.66 -24.78 27.84
N ASP A 109 -5.44 -25.29 29.03
CA ASP A 109 -5.70 -26.64 29.54
C ASP A 109 -5.55 -27.84 28.60
N ALA A 110 -4.59 -28.68 28.99
CA ALA A 110 -4.55 -30.08 28.70
C ALA A 110 -5.69 -30.83 29.41
N ALA A 111 -6.44 -31.65 28.67
CA ALA A 111 -7.16 -32.79 29.24
C ALA A 111 -7.14 -33.98 28.27
N LEU A 112 -6.39 -34.98 28.71
CA LEU A 112 -6.36 -36.41 28.42
C LEU A 112 -7.61 -37.00 27.73
N GLN A 113 -7.40 -37.73 26.63
CA GLN A 113 -8.15 -38.94 26.27
C GLN A 113 -7.33 -39.74 25.25
N GLY A 114 -7.10 -41.02 25.58
CA GLY A 114 -6.09 -41.86 24.94
C GLY A 114 -6.57 -42.71 23.76
N ALA A 115 -5.60 -43.10 22.94
CA ALA A 115 -5.51 -44.39 22.24
C ALA A 115 -4.03 -44.62 21.88
N PRO A 116 -3.45 -45.83 22.06
CA PRO A 116 -2.11 -46.12 21.56
C PRO A 116 -2.21 -46.46 20.08
N GLY A 117 -2.07 -45.44 19.23
CA GLY A 117 -1.95 -45.60 17.79
C GLY A 117 -1.17 -44.42 17.24
N ASP A 118 0.10 -44.66 16.90
CA ASP A 118 1.00 -43.75 16.20
C ASP A 118 0.86 -42.27 16.54
N THR A 119 1.30 -41.87 17.75
CA THR A 119 1.54 -40.45 18.02
C THR A 119 2.57 -39.95 17.01
N PRO A 120 2.21 -39.03 16.09
CA PRO A 120 3.16 -38.52 15.15
C PRO A 120 4.26 -37.81 15.93
N THR A 121 5.53 -38.12 15.65
CA THR A 121 6.65 -37.38 16.24
C THR A 121 6.38 -35.88 16.01
N PRO A 122 6.42 -35.02 17.04
CA PRO A 122 6.02 -33.61 16.92
C PRO A 122 6.65 -32.87 15.73
N GLY A 123 7.89 -33.22 15.36
CA GLY A 123 8.59 -32.68 14.19
C GLY A 123 8.00 -33.10 12.83
N ILE A 124 7.42 -34.30 12.71
CA ILE A 124 6.74 -34.76 11.49
C ILE A 124 5.45 -33.97 11.29
N SER A 125 4.65 -33.77 12.34
CA SER A 125 3.44 -32.95 12.27
C SER A 125 3.74 -31.49 11.92
N ALA A 126 4.79 -30.91 12.51
CA ALA A 126 5.21 -29.54 12.19
C ALA A 126 5.65 -29.42 10.72
N ARG A 127 6.41 -30.40 10.21
CA ARG A 127 6.83 -30.45 8.80
C ARG A 127 5.63 -30.57 7.85
N ASN A 128 4.65 -31.42 8.17
CA ASN A 128 3.45 -31.60 7.37
C ASN A 128 2.60 -30.32 7.34
N ARG A 129 2.35 -29.69 8.50
CA ARG A 129 1.65 -28.39 8.57
C ARG A 129 2.36 -27.30 7.77
N ALA A 130 3.69 -27.24 7.83
CA ALA A 130 4.46 -26.30 7.04
C ALA A 130 4.33 -26.59 5.53
N ALA A 131 4.40 -27.85 5.11
CA ALA A 131 4.23 -28.25 3.72
C ALA A 131 2.84 -27.89 3.17
N ASP A 132 1.78 -28.17 3.94
CA ASP A 132 0.41 -27.80 3.60
C ASP A 132 0.23 -26.29 3.46
N SER A 133 0.73 -25.54 4.44
CA SER A 133 0.70 -24.08 4.41
C SER A 133 1.42 -23.54 3.18
N LEU A 134 2.59 -24.08 2.82
CA LEU A 134 3.32 -23.65 1.62
C LEU A 134 2.60 -24.00 0.31
N ARG A 135 1.85 -25.10 0.26
CA ARG A 135 0.98 -25.42 -0.89
C ARG A 135 -0.11 -24.37 -1.05
N HIS A 136 -0.80 -24.01 0.04
CA HIS A 136 -1.82 -22.96 0.01
C HIS A 136 -1.23 -21.57 -0.29
N ALA A 137 -0.03 -21.26 0.20
CA ALA A 137 0.66 -20.03 -0.14
C ALA A 137 0.90 -19.90 -1.65
N ARG A 138 1.44 -20.95 -2.29
CA ARG A 138 1.65 -20.96 -3.75
C ARG A 138 0.35 -20.82 -4.51
N TRP A 139 -0.66 -21.61 -4.15
CA TRP A 139 -1.97 -21.51 -4.79
C TRP A 139 -2.56 -20.09 -4.73
N ASN A 140 -2.39 -19.38 -3.59
CA ASN A 140 -2.84 -18.00 -3.48
C ASN A 140 -1.97 -17.01 -4.29
N LEU A 141 -0.66 -17.24 -4.44
CA LEU A 141 0.18 -16.45 -5.34
C LEU A 141 -0.23 -16.63 -6.81
N ASP A 142 -0.55 -17.85 -7.22
CA ASP A 142 -1.05 -18.16 -8.56
C ASP A 142 -2.41 -17.49 -8.84
N LYS A 143 -3.19 -17.24 -7.78
CA LYS A 143 -4.47 -16.52 -7.85
C LYS A 143 -4.33 -15.01 -7.59
N HIS A 144 -3.12 -14.48 -7.54
CA HIS A 144 -2.85 -13.06 -7.26
C HIS A 144 -3.50 -12.59 -5.94
N ASN A 145 -3.61 -13.47 -4.94
CA ASN A 145 -4.16 -13.15 -3.63
C ASN A 145 -3.03 -13.02 -2.59
N LEU A 146 -2.39 -11.86 -2.59
CA LEU A 146 -1.20 -11.62 -1.75
C LEU A 146 -1.54 -11.68 -0.25
N SER A 147 -2.75 -11.23 0.14
CA SER A 147 -3.18 -11.27 1.54
C SER A 147 -3.25 -12.68 2.11
N GLN A 148 -3.81 -13.63 1.35
CA GLN A 148 -3.91 -15.02 1.81
C GLN A 148 -2.55 -15.74 1.69
N ALA A 149 -1.78 -15.46 0.65
CA ALA A 149 -0.40 -15.97 0.53
C ALA A 149 0.44 -15.59 1.75
N HIS A 150 0.38 -14.33 2.18
CA HIS A 150 1.08 -13.84 3.37
C HIS A 150 0.73 -14.66 4.63
N LYS A 151 -0.56 -14.91 4.89
CA LYS A 151 -1.02 -15.69 6.05
C LYS A 151 -0.48 -17.12 6.04
N HIS A 152 -0.52 -17.78 4.88
CA HIS A 152 -0.02 -19.15 4.76
C HIS A 152 1.51 -19.25 4.86
N ILE A 153 2.25 -18.25 4.38
CA ILE A 153 3.70 -18.17 4.58
C ILE A 153 4.02 -17.99 6.07
N ALA A 154 3.30 -17.10 6.76
CA ALA A 154 3.46 -16.89 8.20
C ALA A 154 3.17 -18.19 8.99
N ALA A 155 2.10 -18.91 8.64
CA ALA A 155 1.79 -20.21 9.25
C ALA A 155 2.89 -21.25 9.01
N ALA A 156 3.46 -21.30 7.80
CA ALA A 156 4.57 -22.19 7.49
C ALA A 156 5.82 -21.87 8.31
N LEU A 157 6.16 -20.59 8.47
CA LEU A 157 7.29 -20.14 9.28
C LEU A 157 7.05 -20.33 10.78
N ALA A 158 5.82 -20.20 11.26
CA ALA A 158 5.47 -20.52 12.64
C ALA A 158 5.62 -22.01 12.94
N ALA A 159 5.24 -22.88 11.99
CA ALA A 159 5.45 -24.32 12.12
C ALA A 159 6.92 -24.72 11.97
N GLN A 160 7.70 -24.01 11.14
CA GLN A 160 9.13 -24.27 10.93
C GLN A 160 9.91 -22.98 10.62
N PRO A 161 10.48 -22.30 11.64
CA PRO A 161 11.11 -20.98 11.49
C PRO A 161 12.29 -20.91 10.50
N GLY A 162 13.01 -22.02 10.33
CA GLY A 162 14.15 -22.14 9.42
C GLY A 162 13.81 -22.64 8.00
N ASN A 163 12.53 -22.70 7.62
CA ASN A 163 12.15 -23.28 6.33
C ASN A 163 12.61 -22.41 5.14
N ARG A 164 13.66 -22.85 4.44
CA ARG A 164 14.24 -22.16 3.27
C ARG A 164 13.23 -21.95 2.13
N LYS A 165 12.30 -22.89 1.92
CA LYS A 165 11.25 -22.76 0.89
C LYS A 165 10.26 -21.66 1.27
N ALA A 166 9.89 -21.56 2.54
CA ALA A 166 9.05 -20.47 3.04
C ALA A 166 9.72 -19.10 2.88
N GLN A 167 11.02 -19.00 3.19
CA GLN A 167 11.81 -17.78 2.98
C GLN A 167 11.84 -17.36 1.51
N ARG A 168 12.02 -18.30 0.58
CA ARG A 168 12.00 -18.03 -0.87
C ARG A 168 10.64 -17.51 -1.34
N ILE A 169 9.55 -18.17 -0.94
CA ILE A 169 8.19 -17.74 -1.30
C ILE A 169 7.88 -16.38 -0.67
N ARG A 170 8.38 -16.09 0.54
CA ARG A 170 8.27 -14.77 1.16
C ARG A 170 8.95 -13.68 0.33
N ALA A 171 10.14 -13.93 -0.21
CA ALA A 171 10.83 -12.96 -1.05
C ALA A 171 10.04 -12.64 -2.34
N GLU A 172 9.45 -13.67 -2.97
CA GLU A 172 8.56 -13.48 -4.12
C GLU A 172 7.33 -12.63 -3.76
N LEU A 173 6.68 -12.93 -2.62
CA LEU A 173 5.54 -12.16 -2.13
C LEU A 173 5.91 -10.68 -1.95
N VAL A 174 7.04 -10.40 -1.29
CA VAL A 174 7.51 -9.02 -1.06
C VAL A 174 7.74 -8.27 -2.38
N SER A 175 8.31 -8.93 -3.39
CA SER A 175 8.48 -8.33 -4.72
C SER A 175 7.15 -7.91 -5.34
N ARG A 176 6.13 -8.77 -5.30
CA ARG A 176 4.79 -8.46 -5.82
C ARG A 176 4.09 -7.38 -5.00
N GLU A 177 4.26 -7.38 -3.68
CA GLU A 177 3.70 -6.34 -2.81
C GLU A 177 4.30 -4.96 -3.10
N HIS A 178 5.58 -4.92 -3.45
CA HIS A 178 6.29 -3.71 -3.84
C HIS A 178 5.79 -3.18 -5.19
N GLU A 179 5.70 -4.05 -6.20
CA GLU A 179 5.12 -3.73 -7.51
C GLU A 179 3.68 -3.17 -7.37
N ARG A 180 2.82 -3.86 -6.61
CA ARG A 180 1.48 -3.36 -6.26
C ARG A 180 1.55 -1.99 -5.60
N GLY A 181 2.50 -1.79 -4.68
CA GLY A 181 2.71 -0.54 -3.97
C GLY A 181 3.00 0.63 -4.92
N TYR A 182 3.91 0.44 -5.88
CA TYR A 182 4.22 1.43 -6.90
C TYR A 182 3.01 1.78 -7.76
N LEU A 183 2.32 0.77 -8.30
CA LEU A 183 1.14 1.00 -9.14
C LEU A 183 0.04 1.76 -8.39
N LEU A 184 -0.16 1.45 -7.10
CA LEU A 184 -1.07 2.20 -6.24
C LEU A 184 -0.59 3.63 -5.95
N ALA A 185 0.72 3.88 -5.91
CA ALA A 185 1.26 5.23 -5.74
C ALA A 185 0.98 6.08 -7.00
N TYR A 186 1.27 5.54 -8.19
CA TYR A 186 0.98 6.19 -9.47
C TYR A 186 -0.52 6.43 -9.69
N ALA A 187 -1.36 5.43 -9.39
CA ALA A 187 -2.82 5.59 -9.50
C ALA A 187 -3.33 6.77 -8.65
N ARG A 188 -2.79 6.96 -7.44
CA ARG A 188 -3.15 8.09 -6.56
C ARG A 188 -2.59 9.41 -7.07
N LEU A 189 -1.37 9.42 -7.63
CA LEU A 189 -0.79 10.63 -8.22
C LEU A 189 -1.66 11.12 -9.38
N CYS A 190 -1.97 10.24 -10.34
CA CYS A 190 -2.84 10.57 -11.46
C CYS A 190 -4.24 11.02 -11.01
N ALA A 191 -4.81 10.40 -9.99
CA ALA A 191 -6.09 10.84 -9.43
C ALA A 191 -6.03 12.24 -8.78
N ARG A 192 -4.88 12.66 -8.23
CA ARG A 192 -4.70 14.02 -7.71
C ARG A 192 -4.56 15.06 -8.82
N GLU A 193 -3.98 14.67 -9.95
CA GLU A 193 -3.79 15.53 -11.13
C GLU A 193 -5.02 15.59 -12.05
N GLY A 194 -6.12 14.91 -11.69
CA GLY A 194 -7.32 14.82 -12.53
C GLY A 194 -7.16 13.91 -13.76
N GLN A 195 -6.05 13.18 -13.86
CA GLN A 195 -5.75 12.25 -14.96
C GLN A 195 -6.45 10.90 -14.72
N TRP A 196 -7.78 10.87 -14.86
CA TRP A 196 -8.60 9.71 -14.46
C TRP A 196 -8.33 8.44 -15.28
N THR A 197 -7.95 8.56 -16.55
CA THR A 197 -7.54 7.40 -17.37
C THR A 197 -6.27 6.76 -16.84
N CYS A 198 -5.23 7.56 -16.55
CA CYS A 198 -4.02 7.05 -15.91
C CYS A 198 -4.31 6.38 -14.56
N ALA A 199 -5.19 6.99 -13.75
CA ALA A 199 -5.56 6.45 -12.43
C ALA A 199 -6.26 5.08 -12.55
N ARG A 200 -7.18 4.96 -13.52
CA ARG A 200 -7.89 3.71 -13.83
C ARG A 200 -6.91 2.61 -14.22
N ASP A 201 -6.01 2.91 -15.17
CA ASP A 201 -5.12 1.91 -15.75
C ASP A 201 -4.13 1.39 -14.69
N ASN A 202 -3.50 2.28 -13.92
CA ASN A 202 -2.61 1.89 -12.81
C ASN A 202 -3.33 1.11 -11.71
N ALA A 203 -4.57 1.47 -11.37
CA ALA A 203 -5.37 0.70 -10.42
C ALA A 203 -5.71 -0.70 -10.96
N ALA A 204 -6.00 -0.83 -12.27
CA ALA A 204 -6.24 -2.11 -12.91
C ALA A 204 -4.97 -2.97 -13.00
N TYR A 205 -3.80 -2.38 -13.27
CA TYR A 205 -2.50 -3.07 -13.18
C TYR A 205 -2.27 -3.59 -11.75
N ALA A 206 -2.52 -2.75 -10.74
CA ALA A 206 -2.37 -3.15 -9.33
C ALA A 206 -3.25 -4.35 -8.96
N LEU A 207 -4.45 -4.47 -9.56
CA LEU A 207 -5.34 -5.63 -9.36
C LEU A 207 -4.86 -6.90 -10.07
N ARG A 208 -4.08 -6.78 -11.14
CA ARG A 208 -3.42 -7.94 -11.76
C ARG A 208 -2.27 -8.45 -10.91
N VAL A 209 -1.59 -7.57 -10.17
CA VAL A 209 -0.57 -7.98 -9.20
C VAL A 209 -1.21 -8.56 -7.93
N ASP A 210 -2.27 -7.91 -7.42
CA ASP A 210 -2.99 -8.32 -6.22
C ASP A 210 -4.51 -8.12 -6.35
N ALA A 211 -5.18 -9.17 -6.79
CA ALA A 211 -6.64 -9.22 -6.92
C ALA A 211 -7.35 -9.01 -5.57
N SER A 212 -6.67 -9.28 -4.45
CA SER A 212 -7.23 -9.07 -3.11
C SER A 212 -7.25 -7.60 -2.66
N SER A 213 -6.53 -6.71 -3.37
CA SER A 213 -6.36 -5.29 -3.00
C SER A 213 -7.68 -4.51 -3.00
N ARG A 214 -8.19 -4.19 -1.80
CA ARG A 214 -9.36 -3.32 -1.62
C ARG A 214 -9.08 -1.89 -2.09
N THR A 215 -7.86 -1.41 -1.86
CA THR A 215 -7.45 -0.06 -2.24
C THR A 215 -7.44 0.12 -3.75
N ALA A 216 -6.92 -0.87 -4.49
CA ALA A 216 -6.91 -0.82 -5.95
C ALA A 216 -8.34 -0.84 -6.51
N ARG A 217 -9.22 -1.71 -6.00
CA ARG A 217 -10.66 -1.73 -6.36
C ARG A 217 -11.34 -0.38 -6.12
N LYS A 218 -11.10 0.25 -4.96
CA LYS A 218 -11.69 1.56 -4.63
C LYS A 218 -11.18 2.68 -5.54
N LEU A 219 -9.90 2.66 -5.88
CA LEU A 219 -9.34 3.66 -6.81
C LEU A 219 -9.88 3.46 -8.23
N LEU A 220 -9.97 2.21 -8.68
CA LEU A 220 -10.52 1.87 -9.99
C LEU A 220 -11.98 2.33 -10.12
N SER A 221 -12.83 2.02 -9.13
CA SER A 221 -14.23 2.44 -9.16
C SER A 221 -14.37 3.96 -9.16
N ARG A 222 -13.55 4.67 -8.38
CA ARG A 222 -13.52 6.14 -8.37
C ARG A 222 -13.09 6.71 -9.73
N ALA A 223 -12.06 6.15 -10.35
CA ALA A 223 -11.57 6.61 -11.64
C ALA A 223 -12.61 6.44 -12.75
N ILE A 224 -13.29 5.28 -12.79
CA ILE A 224 -14.39 5.03 -13.73
C ILE A 224 -15.53 6.03 -13.51
N ALA A 225 -15.94 6.27 -12.26
CA ALA A 225 -17.01 7.21 -11.96
C ALA A 225 -16.66 8.65 -12.39
N ALA A 226 -15.40 9.06 -12.22
CA ALA A 226 -14.95 10.38 -12.65
C ALA A 226 -14.95 10.55 -14.17
N GLN A 227 -14.50 9.53 -14.92
CA GLN A 227 -14.55 9.55 -16.38
C GLN A 227 -15.99 9.70 -16.92
N LEU A 228 -16.95 9.01 -16.31
CA LEU A 228 -18.36 9.13 -16.68
C LEU A 228 -18.92 10.53 -16.39
N ALA A 229 -18.49 11.15 -15.28
CA ALA A 229 -18.90 12.50 -14.94
C ALA A 229 -18.30 13.55 -15.91
N ASP A 230 -17.10 13.32 -16.43
CA ASP A 230 -16.48 14.22 -17.40
C ASP A 230 -17.07 14.04 -18.81
N ALA A 231 -17.46 12.83 -19.20
CA ALA A 231 -18.19 12.59 -20.44
C ALA A 231 -19.51 13.39 -20.49
N GLY A 232 -20.30 13.34 -19.42
CA GLY A 232 -21.57 14.07 -19.35
C GLY A 232 -21.46 15.60 -19.35
N LYS A 233 -20.27 16.18 -19.11
CA LYS A 233 -20.03 17.62 -19.27
C LYS A 233 -19.75 18.01 -20.71
N ASN A 234 -19.17 17.10 -21.48
CA ASN A 234 -18.80 17.32 -22.88
C ASN A 234 -19.98 17.15 -23.84
N ASP A 235 -21.08 16.56 -23.37
CA ASP A 235 -22.32 16.40 -24.13
C ASP A 235 -23.23 17.65 -24.11
N ASN A 236 -22.77 18.78 -23.56
CA ASN A 236 -23.45 20.06 -23.74
C ASN A 236 -23.27 20.52 -25.20
N PRO A 237 -24.35 20.62 -26.01
CA PRO A 237 -24.23 21.09 -27.38
C PRO A 237 -23.71 22.53 -27.38
N PRO A 238 -22.84 22.92 -28.35
CA PRO A 238 -22.44 24.30 -28.49
C PRO A 238 -23.70 25.16 -28.65
N SER A 239 -23.88 26.12 -27.75
CA SER A 239 -24.92 27.14 -27.83
C SER A 239 -24.91 27.72 -29.25
N SER A 240 -26.04 27.53 -29.93
CA SER A 240 -26.38 27.97 -31.29
C SER A 240 -25.49 29.11 -31.82
N VAL A 241 -24.72 28.82 -32.86
CA VAL A 241 -24.19 29.85 -33.76
C VAL A 241 -25.40 30.52 -34.41
N ALA A 242 -25.73 31.73 -33.95
CA ALA A 242 -26.74 32.55 -34.61
C ALA A 242 -26.23 32.87 -36.02
N TYR A 243 -26.81 32.21 -37.03
CA TYR A 243 -26.63 32.59 -38.42
C TYR A 243 -27.33 33.95 -38.61
N SER A 244 -26.54 35.02 -38.68
CA SER A 244 -27.01 36.34 -39.09
C SER A 244 -27.09 36.36 -40.61
N THR A 245 -28.28 36.15 -41.17
CA THR A 245 -28.57 36.41 -42.58
C THR A 245 -28.48 37.91 -42.86
N HIS A 246 -27.57 38.28 -43.74
CA HIS A 246 -27.56 39.57 -44.45
C HIS A 246 -27.87 39.34 -45.92
#